data_AF-J9G5G9-F1
#
_entry.id   AF-J9G5G9-F1
#
_cell.length_a   1.000
_cell.length_b   1.000
_cell.length_c   1.000
_cell.angle_alpha   90.00
_cell.angle_beta   90.00
_cell.angle_gamma   90.00
#
_symmetry.space_group_name_H-M   'P 1'
#
loop_
_entity.id
_entity.type
_entity.pdbx_description
1 polymer ?
#
loop_
_entity_poly.entity_id
_entity_poly.type
_entity_poly.pdbx_seq_one_letter_code
_entity_poly.pdbx_strand_id
1 'polypeptide(L)'
;MTWTFHLREGVKWVDVNAEEKADCNAWDFASGLEWVLNFHKNDSANTSMPLEMIKGANEYYEYTKTLSKEEADALTAGEGSKFLEMVGIEIPDDHTVIYHCIDPKPYFDSVATYSCLFPISQAMVDELGGPDGVRAMNNETMWYNGPYLMTTYIQGNEKVQTKNPKYWDTECSLFDTATIKMVESNDVAFQLYQAGELDYVGLNESNLTTIYNSDSNA
;
A
#
# COMPACT_ATOMS: atom_id res chain seq x y z
N MET A 1 18.85 -0.16 16.52
CA MET A 1 17.70 -0.97 16.98
C MET A 1 16.42 -0.16 16.98
N THR A 2 16.47 1.16 17.18
CA THR A 2 15.32 2.06 17.06
C THR A 2 15.45 2.90 15.80
N TRP A 3 14.34 3.11 15.12
CA TRP A 3 14.21 3.98 13.95
C TRP A 3 13.11 5.01 14.20
N THR A 4 13.45 6.29 14.08
CA THR A 4 12.51 7.39 14.27
C THR A 4 12.28 8.07 12.92
N PHE A 5 11.03 8.15 12.50
CA PHE A 5 10.61 8.82 11.29
C PHE A 5 9.81 10.07 11.68
N HIS A 6 10.18 11.21 11.09
CA HIS A 6 9.39 12.43 11.18
C HIS A 6 8.59 12.58 9.89
N LEU A 7 7.28 12.61 10.04
CA LEU A 7 6.33 12.67 8.95
C LEU A 7 6.18 14.10 8.45
N ARG A 8 5.75 14.23 7.20
CA ARG A 8 5.45 15.52 6.60
C ARG A 8 4.11 16.02 7.12
N GLU A 9 4.06 17.28 7.50
CA GLU A 9 2.80 17.95 7.81
C GLU A 9 2.01 18.24 6.53
N GLY A 10 0.68 18.31 6.64
CA GLY A 10 -0.21 18.72 5.56
C GLY A 10 -0.44 17.68 4.46
N VAL A 11 0.02 16.44 4.64
CA VAL A 11 -0.32 15.32 3.74
C VAL A 11 -1.77 14.92 3.98
N LYS A 12 -2.55 14.77 2.91
CA LYS A 12 -3.98 14.46 2.97
C LYS A 12 -4.28 13.07 2.44
N TRP A 13 -5.26 12.43 3.07
CA TRP A 13 -6.09 11.42 2.43
C TRP A 13 -7.18 12.11 1.60
N VAL A 14 -7.39 11.66 0.39
CA VAL A 14 -8.44 12.14 -0.52
C VAL A 14 -9.25 10.98 -1.08
N ASP A 15 -10.46 11.25 -1.54
CA ASP A 15 -11.21 10.28 -2.36
C ASP A 15 -10.73 10.30 -3.83
N VAL A 16 -11.39 9.51 -4.68
CA VAL A 16 -11.06 9.43 -6.12
C VAL A 16 -11.26 10.74 -6.88
N ASN A 17 -12.05 11.67 -6.34
CA ASN A 17 -12.32 12.99 -6.91
C ASN A 17 -11.36 14.06 -6.37
N ALA A 18 -10.35 13.67 -5.58
CA ALA A 18 -9.41 14.54 -4.89
C ALA A 18 -10.03 15.39 -3.78
N GLU A 19 -11.20 15.01 -3.26
CA GLU A 19 -11.81 15.68 -2.11
C GLU A 19 -11.14 15.20 -0.82
N GLU A 20 -10.75 16.14 0.03
CA GLU A 20 -10.05 15.84 1.29
C GLU A 20 -10.95 15.06 2.25
N LYS A 21 -10.42 13.96 2.78
CA LYS A 21 -11.11 13.07 3.71
C LYS A 21 -10.56 13.16 5.12
N ALA A 22 -9.24 13.18 5.26
CA ALA A 22 -8.54 13.32 6.54
C ALA A 22 -7.09 13.77 6.34
N ASP A 23 -6.43 14.17 7.43
CA ASP A 23 -4.97 14.26 7.47
C ASP A 23 -4.35 12.86 7.48
N CYS A 24 -3.23 12.68 6.78
CA CYS A 24 -2.43 11.47 6.88
C CYS A 24 -1.35 11.67 7.94
N ASN A 25 -1.42 10.91 9.04
CA ASN A 25 -0.60 11.13 10.23
C ASN A 25 0.06 9.84 10.75
N ALA A 26 0.79 9.94 11.86
CA ALA A 26 1.53 8.83 12.47
C ALA A 26 0.65 7.66 12.90
N TRP A 27 -0.59 7.93 13.32
CA TRP A 27 -1.54 6.89 13.72
C TRP A 27 -1.96 6.01 12.54
N ASP A 28 -2.00 6.54 11.31
CA ASP A 28 -2.33 5.73 10.14
C ASP A 28 -1.27 4.66 9.84
N PHE A 29 0.01 4.92 10.18
CA PHE A 29 1.07 3.94 10.08
C PHE A 29 0.94 2.85 11.15
N ALA A 30 0.49 3.23 12.35
CA ALA A 30 0.17 2.26 13.41
C ALA A 30 -1.02 1.38 13.01
N SER A 31 -2.09 1.98 12.48
CA SER A 31 -3.24 1.26 11.94
C SER A 31 -2.86 0.34 10.78
N GLY A 32 -1.98 0.79 9.89
CA GLY A 32 -1.48 -0.03 8.78
C GLY A 32 -0.72 -1.26 9.26
N LEU A 33 0.18 -1.06 10.24
CA LEU A 33 0.93 -2.16 10.83
C LEU A 33 0.02 -3.11 11.63
N GLU A 34 -0.93 -2.61 12.41
CA GLU A 34 -1.92 -3.44 13.13
C GLU A 34 -2.72 -4.29 12.16
N TRP A 35 -3.18 -3.69 11.05
CA TRP A 35 -3.92 -4.39 10.03
C TRP A 35 -3.14 -5.59 9.49
N VAL A 36 -1.88 -5.37 9.10
CA VAL A 36 -1.00 -6.41 8.57
C VAL A 36 -0.67 -7.49 9.60
N LEU A 37 -0.54 -7.12 10.88
CA LEU A 37 -0.21 -8.04 11.96
C LEU A 37 -1.44 -8.71 12.61
N ASN A 38 -2.65 -8.37 12.18
CA ASN A 38 -3.86 -9.00 12.68
C ASN A 38 -4.31 -10.11 11.74
N PHE A 39 -4.20 -11.37 12.17
CA PHE A 39 -4.47 -12.56 11.36
C PHE A 39 -5.86 -12.57 10.71
N HIS A 40 -6.87 -12.00 11.38
CA HIS A 40 -8.25 -12.01 10.90
C HIS A 40 -8.57 -10.82 9.98
N LYS A 41 -7.76 -9.75 10.00
CA LYS A 41 -7.94 -8.56 9.15
C LYS A 41 -7.13 -8.65 7.88
N ASN A 42 -5.85 -8.99 7.97
CA ASN A 42 -5.02 -9.09 6.78
C ASN A 42 -5.47 -10.27 5.89
N ASP A 43 -5.42 -10.05 4.59
CA ASP A 43 -5.51 -11.11 3.57
C ASP A 43 -4.14 -11.22 2.84
N SER A 44 -3.07 -10.86 3.56
CA SER A 44 -1.75 -10.60 2.97
C SER A 44 -0.84 -11.81 3.11
N ALA A 45 -0.18 -12.19 2.02
CA ALA A 45 0.92 -13.15 2.06
C ALA A 45 2.24 -12.53 2.55
N ASN A 46 2.32 -11.20 2.71
CA ASN A 46 3.55 -10.45 2.98
C ASN A 46 3.66 -10.00 4.45
N THR A 47 3.30 -10.85 5.40
CA THR A 47 3.45 -10.56 6.84
C THR A 47 4.86 -10.87 7.36
N SER A 48 5.65 -11.69 6.68
CA SER A 48 6.98 -12.12 7.15
C SER A 48 7.91 -10.95 7.50
N MET A 49 7.90 -9.90 6.68
CA MET A 49 8.79 -8.75 6.84
C MET A 49 8.58 -8.03 8.19
N PRO A 50 7.39 -7.53 8.55
CA PRO A 50 7.20 -6.91 9.87
C PRO A 50 7.36 -7.93 11.03
N LEU A 51 6.93 -9.19 10.86
CA LEU A 51 7.06 -10.23 11.89
C LEU A 51 8.52 -10.52 12.26
N GLU A 52 9.42 -10.52 11.29
CA GLU A 52 10.85 -10.80 11.49
C GLU A 52 11.68 -9.57 11.90
N MET A 53 11.11 -8.37 11.81
CA MET A 53 11.86 -7.13 12.01
C MET A 53 11.46 -6.38 13.26
N ILE A 54 10.16 -6.29 13.57
CA ILE A 54 9.63 -5.43 14.62
C ILE A 54 9.42 -6.25 15.90
N LYS A 55 9.86 -5.73 17.04
CA LYS A 55 9.68 -6.39 18.34
C LYS A 55 8.20 -6.66 18.59
N GLY A 56 7.86 -7.85 19.07
CA GLY A 56 6.49 -8.18 19.47
C GLY A 56 5.50 -8.40 18.32
N ALA A 57 5.91 -8.16 17.07
CA ALA A 57 5.03 -8.30 15.91
C ALA A 57 4.57 -9.74 15.72
N ASN A 58 5.50 -10.70 15.85
CA ASN A 58 5.18 -12.12 15.75
C ASN A 58 4.26 -12.58 16.90
N GLU A 59 4.53 -12.11 18.11
CA GLU A 59 3.71 -12.41 19.30
C GLU A 59 2.29 -11.85 19.17
N TYR A 60 2.12 -10.64 18.65
CA TYR A 60 0.81 -10.06 18.38
C TYR A 60 0.06 -10.86 17.31
N TYR A 61 0.73 -11.21 16.21
CA TYR A 61 0.12 -12.01 15.14
C TYR A 61 -0.35 -13.37 15.65
N GLU A 62 0.49 -14.10 16.39
CA GLU A 62 0.10 -15.37 17.01
C GLU A 62 -1.00 -15.18 18.06
N TYR A 63 -1.00 -14.08 18.82
CA TYR A 63 -2.09 -13.75 19.75
C TYR A 63 -3.42 -13.58 19.01
N THR A 64 -3.46 -12.80 17.92
CA THR A 64 -4.71 -12.57 17.18
C THR A 64 -5.31 -13.86 16.61
N LYS A 65 -4.49 -14.86 16.24
CA LYS A 65 -4.97 -16.19 15.81
C LYS A 65 -5.76 -16.95 16.89
N THR A 66 -5.53 -16.63 18.16
CA THR A 66 -6.21 -17.30 19.28
C THR A 66 -7.57 -16.68 19.59
N LEU A 67 -7.87 -15.52 19.01
CA LEU A 67 -9.13 -14.81 19.19
C LEU A 67 -10.21 -15.32 18.23
N SER A 68 -11.48 -15.04 18.57
CA SER A 68 -12.54 -15.10 17.57
C SER A 68 -12.35 -13.98 16.53
N LYS A 69 -12.97 -14.15 15.36
CA LYS A 69 -12.94 -13.11 14.31
C LYS A 69 -13.50 -11.77 14.81
N GLU A 70 -14.60 -11.78 15.58
CA GLU A 70 -15.21 -10.56 16.11
C GLU A 70 -14.28 -9.83 17.10
N GLU A 71 -13.62 -10.58 18.00
CA GLU A 71 -12.65 -9.99 18.93
C GLU A 71 -11.44 -9.42 18.20
N ALA A 72 -10.92 -10.13 17.19
CA ALA A 72 -9.78 -9.69 16.41
C ALA A 72 -10.12 -8.49 15.52
N ASP A 73 -11.29 -8.46 14.89
CA ASP A 73 -11.74 -7.35 14.05
C ASP A 73 -11.92 -6.06 14.88
N ALA A 74 -12.25 -6.19 16.18
CA ALA A 74 -12.42 -5.06 17.09
C ALA A 74 -11.10 -4.46 17.61
N LEU A 75 -9.96 -5.13 17.43
CA LEU A 75 -8.65 -4.55 17.78
C LEU A 75 -8.35 -3.33 16.92
N THR A 76 -7.57 -2.37 17.43
CA THR A 76 -7.13 -1.19 16.67
C THR A 76 -5.73 -0.81 17.12
N ALA A 77 -5.13 0.19 16.46
CA ALA A 77 -3.84 0.74 16.84
C ALA A 77 -3.94 2.00 17.72
N GLY A 78 -5.12 2.35 18.23
CA GLY A 78 -5.34 3.58 19.00
C GLY A 78 -4.61 3.62 20.35
N GLU A 79 -4.63 4.77 21.01
CA GLU A 79 -4.05 4.95 22.35
C GLU A 79 -4.55 3.88 23.34
N GLY A 80 -3.62 3.27 24.09
CA GLY A 80 -3.95 2.23 25.07
C GLY A 80 -4.42 0.90 24.45
N SER A 81 -4.28 0.73 23.13
CA SER A 81 -4.66 -0.51 22.46
C SER A 81 -3.76 -1.69 22.85
N LYS A 82 -4.33 -2.90 22.73
CA LYS A 82 -3.56 -4.14 22.90
C LYS A 82 -2.39 -4.25 21.92
N PHE A 83 -2.56 -3.68 20.72
CA PHE A 83 -1.53 -3.61 19.71
C PHE A 83 -0.30 -2.83 20.20
N LEU A 84 -0.47 -1.60 20.70
CA LEU A 84 0.64 -0.78 21.20
C LEU A 84 1.30 -1.35 22.47
N GLU A 85 0.59 -2.15 23.26
CA GLU A 85 1.21 -2.87 24.39
C GLU A 85 2.17 -3.98 23.93
N MET A 86 1.88 -4.60 22.79
CA MET A 86 2.58 -5.81 22.34
C MET A 86 3.64 -5.51 21.29
N VAL A 87 3.37 -4.60 20.37
CA VAL A 87 4.20 -4.34 19.19
C VAL A 87 5.11 -3.14 19.43
N GLY A 88 6.37 -3.27 19.05
CA GLY A 88 7.41 -2.25 19.18
C GLY A 88 7.25 -1.09 18.20
N ILE A 89 6.16 -0.35 18.34
CA ILE A 89 5.88 0.90 17.65
C ILE A 89 5.41 1.94 18.68
N GLU A 90 5.93 3.17 18.61
CA GLU A 90 5.51 4.28 19.46
C GLU A 90 5.09 5.47 18.59
N ILE A 91 4.00 6.13 19.00
CA ILE A 91 3.43 7.32 18.36
C ILE A 91 3.39 8.44 19.40
N PRO A 92 4.51 9.17 19.62
CA PRO A 92 4.56 10.23 20.63
C PRO A 92 3.74 11.48 20.24
N ASP A 93 3.51 11.67 18.95
CA ASP A 93 2.71 12.75 18.36
C ASP A 93 2.24 12.37 16.95
N ASP A 94 1.38 13.21 16.35
CA ASP A 94 0.79 12.97 15.03
C ASP A 94 1.80 12.95 13.87
N HIS A 95 3.05 13.36 14.09
CA HIS A 95 4.05 13.50 13.03
C HIS A 95 5.34 12.73 13.32
N THR A 96 5.32 11.81 14.28
CA THR A 96 6.49 11.01 14.64
C THR A 96 6.08 9.56 14.81
N VAL A 97 6.78 8.65 14.12
CA VAL A 97 6.64 7.20 14.29
C VAL A 97 7.98 6.62 14.69
N ILE A 98 8.00 5.84 15.76
CA ILE A 98 9.20 5.17 16.25
C ILE A 98 9.00 3.66 16.15
N TYR A 99 9.88 2.98 15.42
CA TYR A 99 9.91 1.52 15.33
C TYR A 99 11.06 0.93 16.14
N HIS A 100 10.80 -0.14 16.87
CA HIS A 100 11.79 -0.89 17.63
C HIS A 100 12.00 -2.26 16.99
N CYS A 101 13.19 -2.46 16.40
CA CYS A 101 13.55 -3.71 15.74
C CYS A 101 14.08 -4.77 16.73
N ILE A 102 13.89 -6.05 16.42
CA ILE A 102 14.37 -7.18 17.25
C ILE A 102 15.90 -7.23 17.37
N ASP A 103 16.61 -6.76 16.36
CA ASP A 103 18.08 -6.69 16.26
C ASP A 103 18.50 -5.42 15.46
N PRO A 104 19.80 -5.14 15.28
CA PRO A 104 20.25 -4.06 14.40
C PRO A 104 19.87 -4.30 12.93
N LYS A 105 18.90 -3.54 12.42
CA LYS A 105 18.51 -3.50 11.00
C LYS A 105 18.96 -2.18 10.35
N PRO A 106 20.18 -2.08 9.78
CA PRO A 106 20.67 -0.82 9.19
C PRO A 106 19.94 -0.39 7.91
N TYR A 107 19.07 -1.25 7.37
CA TYR A 107 18.33 -1.07 6.12
C TYR A 107 16.82 -0.87 6.34
N PHE A 108 16.39 -0.59 7.58
CA PHE A 108 14.96 -0.54 7.92
C PHE A 108 14.23 0.60 7.20
N ASP A 109 14.90 1.70 6.90
CA ASP A 109 14.39 2.79 6.05
C ASP A 109 13.97 2.30 4.66
N SER A 110 14.73 1.37 4.07
CA SER A 110 14.40 0.75 2.79
C SER A 110 13.26 -0.26 2.91
N VAL A 111 13.11 -0.90 4.08
CA VAL A 111 11.99 -1.79 4.39
C VAL A 111 10.71 -0.99 4.57
N ALA A 112 10.79 0.19 5.19
CA ALA A 112 9.67 1.10 5.41
C ALA A 112 9.00 1.60 4.11
N THR A 113 9.63 1.38 2.94
CA THR A 113 9.02 1.67 1.63
C THR A 113 8.23 0.51 1.04
N TYR A 114 8.18 -0.65 1.69
CA TYR A 114 7.38 -1.78 1.23
C TYR A 114 5.93 -1.63 1.64
N SER A 115 5.01 -2.14 0.81
CA SER A 115 3.57 -1.98 0.99
C SER A 115 3.02 -2.51 2.31
N CYS A 116 3.71 -3.46 2.96
CA CYS A 116 3.34 -3.98 4.28
C CYS A 116 3.53 -2.97 5.43
N LEU A 117 4.19 -1.84 5.18
CA LEU A 117 4.38 -0.74 6.12
C LEU A 117 3.71 0.57 5.65
N PHE A 118 2.88 0.49 4.61
CA PHE A 118 2.09 1.65 4.17
C PHE A 118 0.99 1.97 5.18
N PRO A 119 0.63 3.26 5.32
CA PRO A 119 -0.43 3.67 6.22
C PRO A 119 -1.81 3.26 5.69
N ILE A 120 -2.76 3.05 6.62
CA ILE A 120 -4.20 2.98 6.33
C ILE A 120 -4.92 3.89 7.31
N SER A 121 -5.86 4.70 6.80
CA SER A 121 -6.68 5.56 7.66
C SER A 121 -7.66 4.73 8.47
N GLN A 122 -7.61 4.82 9.80
CA GLN A 122 -8.64 4.20 10.66
C GLN A 122 -10.02 4.80 10.38
N ALA A 123 -10.10 6.10 10.09
CA ALA A 123 -11.36 6.74 9.74
C ALA A 123 -11.98 6.17 8.45
N MET A 124 -11.15 5.78 7.47
CA MET A 124 -11.63 5.07 6.28
C MET A 124 -12.16 3.68 6.64
N VAL A 125 -11.42 2.93 7.48
CA VAL A 125 -11.87 1.61 7.94
C VAL A 125 -13.24 1.72 8.60
N ASP A 126 -13.43 2.71 9.47
CA ASP A 126 -14.69 2.94 10.18
C ASP A 126 -15.81 3.38 9.22
N GLU A 127 -15.52 4.29 8.27
CA GLU A 127 -16.47 4.74 7.24
C GLU A 127 -16.98 3.58 6.38
N LEU A 128 -16.10 2.63 6.05
CA LEU A 128 -16.45 1.44 5.26
C LEU A 128 -17.16 0.35 6.07
N GLY A 129 -17.23 0.47 7.40
CA GLY A 129 -17.86 -0.53 8.27
C GLY A 129 -16.94 -1.68 8.70
N GLY A 130 -15.64 -1.43 8.78
CA GLY A 130 -14.65 -2.36 9.32
C GLY A 130 -13.99 -3.27 8.27
N PRO A 131 -13.39 -4.39 8.71
CA PRO A 131 -12.57 -5.27 7.85
C PRO A 131 -13.24 -5.76 6.57
N ASP A 132 -14.52 -6.13 6.64
CA ASP A 132 -15.24 -6.63 5.47
C ASP A 132 -15.56 -5.51 4.47
N GLY A 133 -15.81 -4.28 4.95
CA GLY A 133 -15.97 -3.10 4.11
C GLY A 133 -14.70 -2.74 3.35
N VAL A 134 -13.54 -2.82 4.01
CA VAL A 134 -12.24 -2.62 3.36
C VAL A 134 -11.96 -3.70 2.32
N ARG A 135 -12.32 -4.97 2.58
CA ARG A 135 -12.18 -6.04 1.57
C ARG A 135 -13.07 -5.82 0.34
N ALA A 136 -14.25 -5.24 0.55
CA ALA A 136 -15.19 -4.93 -0.52
C ALA A 136 -14.93 -3.57 -1.18
N MET A 137 -13.88 -2.84 -0.76
CA MET A 137 -13.60 -1.51 -1.31
C MET A 137 -13.29 -1.57 -2.81
N ASN A 138 -13.64 -0.50 -3.50
CA ASN A 138 -13.32 -0.30 -4.91
C ASN A 138 -12.66 1.08 -5.09
N ASN A 139 -12.43 1.47 -6.33
CA ASN A 139 -11.77 2.73 -6.62
C ASN A 139 -12.59 3.98 -6.20
N GLU A 140 -13.90 3.88 -6.03
CA GLU A 140 -14.75 5.00 -5.60
C GLU A 140 -14.81 5.14 -4.07
N THR A 141 -14.57 4.06 -3.33
CA THR A 141 -14.66 4.05 -1.86
C THR A 141 -13.30 4.06 -1.16
N MET A 142 -12.23 3.73 -1.86
CA MET A 142 -10.85 3.79 -1.34
C MET A 142 -10.38 5.24 -1.17
N TRP A 143 -9.58 5.49 -0.15
CA TRP A 143 -8.88 6.76 0.03
C TRP A 143 -7.44 6.67 -0.48
N TYR A 144 -6.91 7.80 -0.97
CA TYR A 144 -5.62 7.92 -1.61
C TYR A 144 -4.76 8.96 -0.89
N ASN A 145 -3.48 8.68 -0.69
CA ASN A 145 -2.46 9.66 -0.24
C ASN A 145 -1.22 9.69 -1.16
N GLY A 146 -1.27 8.95 -2.27
CA GLY A 146 -0.19 8.81 -3.24
C GLY A 146 -0.26 9.79 -4.42
N PRO A 147 0.65 9.65 -5.40
CA PRO A 147 0.77 10.55 -6.55
C PRO A 147 -0.37 10.43 -7.57
N TYR A 148 -1.15 9.34 -7.55
CA TYR A 148 -2.23 9.09 -8.50
C TYR A 148 -3.51 8.60 -7.82
N LEU A 149 -4.64 8.91 -8.44
CA LEU A 149 -5.98 8.46 -8.10
C LEU A 149 -6.43 7.44 -9.15
N MET A 150 -7.06 6.33 -8.75
CA MET A 150 -7.59 5.34 -9.69
C MET A 150 -8.97 5.79 -10.20
N THR A 151 -8.98 6.71 -11.16
CA THR A 151 -10.21 7.33 -11.67
C THR A 151 -11.08 6.39 -12.50
N THR A 152 -10.49 5.32 -13.05
CA THR A 152 -11.24 4.27 -13.74
C THR A 152 -10.76 2.89 -13.29
N TYR A 153 -11.70 2.01 -13.01
CA TYR A 153 -11.44 0.58 -12.84
C TYR A 153 -12.50 -0.25 -13.57
N ILE A 154 -12.10 -0.87 -14.68
CA ILE A 154 -12.92 -1.85 -15.40
C ILE A 154 -12.29 -3.21 -15.15
N GLN A 155 -12.95 -4.02 -14.30
CA GLN A 155 -12.44 -5.32 -13.90
C GLN A 155 -12.10 -6.19 -15.12
N GLY A 156 -10.87 -6.72 -15.15
CA GLY A 156 -10.37 -7.56 -16.23
C GLY A 156 -10.05 -6.84 -17.54
N ASN A 157 -10.18 -5.50 -17.60
CA ASN A 157 -9.95 -4.73 -18.83
C ASN A 157 -8.92 -3.62 -18.62
N GLU A 158 -9.20 -2.64 -17.75
CA GLU A 158 -8.30 -1.49 -17.61
C GLU A 158 -8.36 -0.82 -16.24
N LYS A 159 -7.25 -0.17 -15.88
CA LYS A 159 -7.14 0.78 -14.78
C LYS A 159 -6.62 2.09 -15.34
N VAL A 160 -7.25 3.21 -15.01
CA VAL A 160 -6.74 4.55 -15.34
C VAL A 160 -6.35 5.24 -14.05
N GLN A 161 -5.10 5.69 -14.00
CA GLN A 161 -4.54 6.45 -12.90
C GLN A 161 -4.34 7.89 -13.34
N THR A 162 -5.01 8.84 -12.69
CA THR A 162 -4.89 10.28 -12.97
C THR A 162 -4.11 10.94 -11.85
N LYS A 163 -3.27 11.92 -12.19
CA LYS A 163 -2.45 12.65 -11.21
C LYS A 163 -3.32 13.16 -10.05
N ASN A 164 -2.88 12.92 -8.82
CA ASN A 164 -3.52 13.45 -7.62
C ASN A 164 -3.10 14.93 -7.44
N PRO A 165 -4.02 15.91 -7.59
CA PRO A 165 -3.68 17.32 -7.44
C PRO A 165 -3.34 17.72 -5.99
N LYS A 166 -3.62 16.84 -5.01
CA LYS A 166 -3.32 17.03 -3.58
C LYS A 166 -2.04 16.30 -3.15
N TYR A 167 -1.29 15.68 -4.07
CA TYR A 167 -0.04 15.02 -3.72
C TYR A 167 0.99 16.02 -3.21
N TRP A 168 1.69 15.66 -2.13
CA TRP A 168 2.56 16.56 -1.39
C TRP A 168 3.80 16.99 -2.19
N ASP A 169 4.33 16.10 -3.04
CA ASP A 169 5.54 16.37 -3.82
C ASP A 169 5.19 17.14 -5.09
N THR A 170 5.01 18.45 -4.94
CA THR A 170 4.63 19.32 -6.07
C THR A 170 5.75 19.53 -7.10
N GLU A 171 6.99 19.17 -6.76
CA GLU A 171 8.17 19.35 -7.62
C GLU A 171 8.47 18.10 -8.46
N CYS A 172 7.78 16.98 -8.23
CA CYS A 172 8.01 15.76 -9.01
C CYS A 172 7.38 15.82 -10.41
N SER A 173 8.05 15.14 -11.35
CA SER A 173 7.53 14.94 -12.71
C SER A 173 6.62 13.72 -12.76
N LEU A 174 5.33 13.94 -12.97
CA LEU A 174 4.31 12.91 -13.10
C LEU A 174 3.67 12.98 -14.48
N PHE A 175 3.18 11.84 -14.96
CA PHE A 175 2.27 11.82 -16.10
C PHE A 175 0.91 12.41 -15.69
N ASP A 176 0.19 13.03 -16.62
CA ASP A 176 -1.18 13.46 -16.35
C ASP A 176 -2.09 12.25 -16.13
N THR A 177 -1.85 11.19 -16.90
CA THR A 177 -2.58 9.93 -16.82
C THR A 177 -1.67 8.76 -17.15
N ALA A 178 -1.84 7.66 -16.43
CA ALA A 178 -1.24 6.37 -16.75
C ALA A 178 -2.34 5.32 -16.88
N THR A 179 -2.42 4.68 -18.05
CA THR A 179 -3.40 3.63 -18.33
C THR A 179 -2.73 2.27 -18.25
N ILE A 180 -3.27 1.38 -17.42
CA ILE A 180 -2.85 -0.01 -17.32
C ILE A 180 -3.91 -0.87 -18.00
N LYS A 181 -3.58 -1.42 -19.16
CA LYS A 181 -4.41 -2.39 -19.86
C LYS A 181 -4.16 -3.79 -19.32
N MET A 182 -5.23 -4.51 -19.00
CA MET A 182 -5.17 -5.94 -18.75
C MET A 182 -5.30 -6.67 -20.08
N VAL A 183 -4.20 -7.28 -20.49
CA VAL A 183 -4.10 -8.06 -21.72
C VAL A 183 -4.09 -9.55 -21.39
N GLU A 184 -4.73 -10.36 -22.22
CA GLU A 184 -4.87 -11.80 -21.98
C GLU A 184 -3.55 -12.57 -22.16
N SER A 185 -2.56 -11.99 -22.86
CA SER A 185 -1.24 -12.59 -23.06
C SER A 185 -0.16 -11.57 -23.41
N ASN A 186 1.10 -11.94 -23.19
CA ASN A 186 2.26 -11.13 -23.59
C ASN A 186 2.38 -10.96 -25.11
N ASP A 187 1.94 -11.95 -25.91
CA ASP A 187 2.00 -11.84 -27.37
C ASP A 187 1.02 -10.78 -27.89
N VAL A 188 -0.18 -10.71 -27.30
CA VAL A 188 -1.15 -9.63 -27.58
C VAL A 188 -0.61 -8.28 -27.14
N ALA A 189 -0.03 -8.19 -25.92
CA ALA A 189 0.62 -6.96 -25.47
C ALA A 189 1.72 -6.50 -26.43
N PHE A 190 2.59 -7.42 -26.88
CA PHE A 190 3.66 -7.09 -27.81
C PHE A 190 3.13 -6.58 -29.15
N GLN A 191 2.05 -7.17 -29.68
CA GLN A 191 1.38 -6.66 -30.89
C GLN A 191 0.81 -5.26 -30.69
N LEU A 192 0.14 -5.00 -29.56
CA LEU A 192 -0.38 -3.67 -29.21
C LEU A 192 0.75 -2.63 -29.08
N TYR A 193 1.89 -3.02 -28.50
CA TYR A 193 3.09 -2.19 -28.43
C TYR A 193 3.61 -1.84 -29.84
N GLN A 194 3.73 -2.84 -30.72
CA GLN A 194 4.16 -2.61 -32.11
C GLN A 194 3.19 -1.72 -32.90
N ALA A 195 1.90 -1.75 -32.56
CA ALA A 195 0.88 -0.88 -33.13
C ALA A 195 0.89 0.55 -32.55
N GLY A 196 1.68 0.82 -31.50
CA GLY A 196 1.71 2.09 -30.79
C GLY A 196 0.54 2.31 -29.83
N GLU A 197 -0.17 1.24 -29.46
CA GLU A 197 -1.29 1.29 -28.50
C GLU A 197 -0.84 1.10 -27.04
N LEU A 198 0.38 0.59 -26.82
CA LEU A 198 1.03 0.48 -25.52
C LEU A 198 2.43 1.10 -25.56
N ASP A 199 2.80 1.84 -24.51
CA ASP A 199 4.12 2.44 -24.37
C ASP A 199 5.13 1.54 -23.63
N TYR A 200 4.64 0.50 -22.94
CA TYR A 200 5.47 -0.43 -22.16
C TYR A 200 4.85 -1.82 -22.12
N VAL A 201 5.68 -2.85 -22.36
CA VAL A 201 5.29 -4.26 -22.24
C VAL A 201 6.45 -5.10 -21.69
N GLY A 202 6.12 -6.13 -20.90
CA GLY A 202 7.09 -7.16 -20.55
C GLY A 202 7.30 -8.11 -21.73
N LEU A 203 8.54 -8.48 -22.00
CA LEU A 203 8.89 -9.40 -23.09
C LEU A 203 9.17 -10.81 -22.57
N ASN A 204 8.70 -11.82 -23.30
CA ASN A 204 9.10 -13.21 -23.10
C ASN A 204 10.22 -13.63 -24.07
N GLU A 205 10.73 -14.85 -23.92
CA GLU A 205 11.80 -15.40 -24.77
C GLU A 205 11.45 -15.41 -26.27
N SER A 206 10.20 -15.71 -26.62
CA SER A 206 9.70 -15.73 -28.00
C SER A 206 9.72 -14.31 -28.62
N ASN A 207 9.27 -13.30 -27.86
CA ASN A 207 9.28 -11.92 -28.30
C ASN A 207 10.73 -11.44 -28.51
N LEU A 208 11.63 -11.77 -27.58
CA LEU A 208 13.06 -11.45 -27.71
C LEU A 208 13.69 -12.10 -28.95
N THR A 209 13.39 -13.37 -29.22
CA THR A 209 13.87 -14.08 -30.42
C THR A 209 13.35 -13.43 -31.70
N THR A 210 12.09 -12.99 -31.71
CA THR A 210 11.48 -12.30 -32.85
C THR A 210 12.16 -10.97 -33.13
N ILE A 211 12.41 -10.16 -32.09
CA ILE A 211 13.13 -8.88 -32.20
C ILE A 211 14.57 -9.10 -32.67
N TYR A 212 15.28 -10.07 -32.11
CA TYR A 212 16.66 -10.37 -32.48
C TYR A 212 16.80 -10.73 -33.97
N ASN A 213 15.84 -11.50 -34.50
CA ASN A 213 15.85 -11.94 -35.90
C ASN A 213 15.18 -10.94 -36.87
N SER A 214 14.65 -9.81 -36.42
CA SER A 214 14.03 -8.83 -37.33
C SER A 214 15.08 -8.08 -38.14
N ASP A 215 14.89 -7.97 -39.45
CA ASP A 215 15.81 -7.31 -40.39
C ASP A 215 16.08 -5.82 -40.08
N SER A 216 15.29 -5.18 -39.21
CA SER A 216 15.52 -3.82 -38.70
C SER A 216 16.68 -3.71 -37.71
N ASN A 217 17.27 -4.83 -37.27
CA ASN A 217 18.45 -4.87 -36.40
C ASN A 217 19.74 -5.26 -37.15
N ALA A 218 19.70 -5.37 -38.48
CA ALA A 218 20.85 -5.66 -39.35
C ALA A 218 21.47 -4.40 -39.97
#